data_AF-A0A6I2VXQ0-F1
#
_entry.id   AF-A0A6I2VXQ0-F1
#
_cell.length_a   1.000
_cell.length_b   1.000
_cell.length_c   1.000
_cell.angle_alpha   90.00
_cell.angle_beta   90.00
_cell.angle_gamma   90.00
#
_symmetry.space_group_name_H-M   'P 1'
#
loop_
_entity.id
_entity.type
_entity.pdbx_description
1 polymer ?
#
loop_
_entity_poly.entity_id
_entity_poly.type
_entity_poly.pdbx_seq_one_letter_code
_entity_poly.pdbx_strand_id
1 'polypeptide(L)'
;MSEASQGSASPLSGAIGKRVTIRLREADGGLRDIVGILQSEHELINSKSQAISFSKDDIAIWREIKPLPDRAGKGSPLSLRIIELEKLSDTTWPAAEIIEFGKWRLRISDGFTMRANSVLPIGAGPIGEPLLALADAVEHVIKSYRDKGLTPTFTLPLPIYHELDEYLESQGWQIKVGAQFLIKDIDLIETEMFSQNDFEILDYPSEQWLGLQSDHRLENLMQRYPARYGLIKSGESVKAVGRIATLGTWAMATRLFVDPSHRGKGLAQQLMLRLMAAAKEDGATKIALQVDLENAAALALYDSMGFRLHHKYVYRVLETLEVR
;
A
#
# COMPACT_ATOMS: atom_id res chain seq x y z
N MET A 1 -13.88 6.25 46.38
CA MET A 1 -13.22 4.98 46.79
C MET A 1 -13.90 3.86 46.02
N SER A 2 -13.25 3.35 44.99
CA SER A 2 -13.67 2.15 44.26
C SER A 2 -12.51 1.18 44.32
N GLU A 3 -12.84 -0.06 44.67
CA GLU A 3 -11.95 -1.10 45.16
C GLU A 3 -10.77 -1.39 44.23
N ALA A 4 -9.62 -1.57 44.89
CA ALA A 4 -8.39 -2.03 44.30
C ALA A 4 -8.57 -3.41 43.67
N SER A 5 -8.38 -3.51 42.35
CA SER A 5 -8.05 -4.79 41.74
C SER A 5 -6.57 -5.09 42.04
N GLN A 6 -6.29 -5.62 43.23
CA GLN A 6 -5.06 -6.38 43.49
C GLN A 6 -5.16 -7.72 42.76
N GLY A 7 -5.00 -7.69 41.43
CA GLY A 7 -4.71 -8.87 40.61
C GLY A 7 -3.21 -8.87 40.34
N SER A 8 -2.53 -9.96 40.71
CA SER A 8 -1.08 -10.19 40.57
C SER A 8 -0.45 -9.52 39.34
N ALA A 9 0.13 -8.33 39.53
CA ALA A 9 1.03 -7.76 38.55
C ALA A 9 2.21 -8.73 38.44
N SER A 10 2.41 -9.33 37.26
CA SER A 10 3.61 -10.13 36.99
C SER A 10 4.85 -9.34 37.44
N PRO A 11 5.93 -9.99 37.91
CA PRO A 11 7.15 -9.25 38.26
C PRO A 11 7.68 -8.52 37.03
N LEU A 12 8.26 -7.33 37.22
CA LEU A 12 8.82 -6.51 36.14
C LEU A 12 9.84 -7.29 35.29
N SER A 13 10.60 -8.19 35.92
CA SER A 13 11.48 -9.15 35.24
C SER A 13 10.82 -9.95 34.12
N GLY A 14 9.53 -10.28 34.24
CA GLY A 14 8.76 -10.99 33.21
C GLY A 14 8.46 -10.16 31.96
N ALA A 15 8.75 -8.85 31.99
CA ALA A 15 8.62 -7.93 30.87
C ALA A 15 9.97 -7.56 30.21
N ILE A 16 11.09 -8.15 30.63
CA ILE A 16 12.40 -7.93 29.98
C ILE A 16 12.29 -8.35 28.51
N GLY A 17 12.84 -7.51 27.62
CA GLY A 17 12.71 -7.63 26.17
C GLY A 17 11.38 -7.12 25.59
N LYS A 18 10.40 -6.77 26.44
CA LYS A 18 9.10 -6.24 26.00
C LYS A 18 9.06 -4.72 26.08
N ARG A 19 8.17 -4.13 25.29
CA ARG A 19 7.88 -2.69 25.37
C ARG A 19 7.00 -2.41 26.57
N VAL A 20 7.40 -1.47 27.42
CA VAL A 20 6.67 -1.09 28.64
C VAL A 20 6.49 0.42 28.71
N THR A 21 5.50 0.85 29.48
CA THR A 21 5.48 2.20 30.06
C THR A 21 5.56 2.07 31.58
N ILE A 22 6.47 2.82 32.18
CA ILE A 22 6.72 2.86 33.62
C ILE A 22 6.48 4.30 34.07
N ARG A 23 5.62 4.46 35.06
CA ARG A 23 5.41 5.73 35.77
C ARG A 23 6.26 5.74 37.02
N LEU A 24 7.16 6.70 37.11
CA LEU A 24 8.07 6.89 38.23
C LEU A 24 7.58 8.02 39.13
N ARG A 25 7.78 7.89 40.44
CA ARG A 25 7.65 8.95 41.43
C ARG A 25 8.95 9.77 41.43
N GLU A 26 8.83 11.08 41.42
CA GLU A 26 9.96 11.99 41.54
C GLU A 26 10.10 12.51 42.98
N ALA A 27 11.29 12.98 43.34
CA ALA A 27 11.61 13.40 44.70
C ALA A 27 10.78 14.61 45.19
N ASP A 28 10.24 15.40 44.26
CA ASP A 28 9.34 16.53 44.51
C ASP A 28 7.86 16.12 44.65
N GLY A 29 7.57 14.81 44.60
CA GLY A 29 6.21 14.27 44.60
C GLY A 29 5.56 14.23 43.22
N GLY A 30 6.27 14.63 42.15
CA GLY A 30 5.85 14.55 40.77
C GLY A 30 5.77 13.12 40.25
N LEU A 31 5.16 12.96 39.07
CA LEU A 31 5.09 11.70 38.33
C LEU A 31 5.65 11.90 36.92
N ARG A 32 6.55 11.00 36.51
CA ARG A 32 7.12 11.00 35.16
C ARG A 32 6.94 9.65 34.48
N ASP A 33 6.51 9.68 33.22
CA ASP A 33 6.34 8.48 32.41
C ASP A 33 7.57 8.24 31.52
N ILE A 34 8.10 7.03 31.56
CA ILE A 34 9.14 6.54 30.64
C ILE A 34 8.58 5.38 29.80
N VAL A 35 9.00 5.30 28.54
CA VAL A 35 8.50 4.31 27.57
C VAL A 35 9.65 3.75 26.75
N GLY A 36 9.73 2.43 26.63
CA GLY A 36 10.73 1.78 25.79
C GLY A 36 10.75 0.26 25.95
N ILE A 37 11.78 -0.37 25.38
CA ILE A 37 12.02 -1.81 25.52
C ILE A 37 12.81 -2.04 26.79
N LEU A 38 12.24 -2.76 27.75
CA LEU A 38 12.88 -3.07 29.02
C LEU A 38 14.11 -3.95 28.79
N GLN A 39 15.30 -3.47 29.17
CA GLN A 39 16.55 -4.23 29.05
C GLN A 39 16.85 -5.01 30.33
N SER A 40 16.54 -4.40 31.47
CA SER A 40 16.69 -4.98 32.79
C SER A 40 15.62 -4.40 33.71
N GLU A 41 15.60 -4.83 34.97
CA GLU A 41 14.68 -4.27 35.96
C GLU A 41 14.99 -2.84 36.39
N HIS A 42 16.05 -2.23 35.83
CA HIS A 42 16.52 -0.88 36.15
C HIS A 42 16.79 -0.02 34.91
N GLU A 43 16.56 -0.56 33.71
CA GLU A 43 16.90 0.14 32.47
C GLU A 43 15.95 -0.24 31.32
N LEU A 44 15.57 0.77 30.53
CA LEU A 44 14.90 0.58 29.25
C LEU A 44 15.57 1.37 28.13
N ILE A 45 15.38 0.95 26.89
CA ILE A 45 15.79 1.70 25.70
C ILE A 45 14.56 2.36 25.09
N ASN A 46 14.55 3.69 25.00
CA ASN A 46 13.44 4.45 24.42
C ASN A 46 13.40 4.36 22.89
N SER A 47 12.37 4.94 22.26
CA SER A 47 12.21 4.98 20.79
C SER A 47 13.31 5.72 20.03
N LYS A 48 14.16 6.48 20.73
CA LYS A 48 15.31 7.20 20.16
C LYS A 48 16.62 6.43 20.38
N SER A 49 16.54 5.15 20.75
CA SER A 49 17.68 4.29 21.07
C SER A 49 18.52 4.78 22.25
N GLN A 50 17.92 5.53 23.18
CA GLN A 50 18.60 6.01 24.38
C GLN A 50 18.27 5.11 25.57
N ALA A 51 19.30 4.70 26.31
CA ALA A 51 19.14 4.02 27.59
C ALA A 51 18.63 4.99 28.67
N ILE A 52 17.60 4.58 29.39
CA ILE A 52 17.02 5.32 30.52
C ILE A 52 17.07 4.40 31.73
N SER A 53 17.92 4.76 32.69
CA SER A 53 18.00 4.08 33.98
C SER A 53 16.94 4.60 34.96
N PHE A 54 16.45 3.73 35.83
CA PHE A 54 15.45 4.06 36.86
C PHE A 54 15.60 3.16 38.09
N SER A 55 15.15 3.64 39.26
CA SER A 55 15.04 2.79 40.45
C SER A 55 13.73 2.01 40.45
N LYS A 56 13.78 0.77 40.94
CA LYS A 56 12.59 -0.05 41.18
C LYS A 56 11.68 0.56 42.25
N ASP A 57 12.28 1.22 43.24
CA ASP A 57 11.57 1.82 44.37
C ASP A 57 10.74 3.04 43.95
N ASP A 58 11.13 3.67 42.84
CA ASP A 58 10.45 4.83 42.28
C ASP A 58 9.22 4.44 41.45
N ILE A 59 9.01 3.16 41.13
CA ILE A 59 7.91 2.73 40.27
C ILE A 59 6.56 2.89 40.97
N ALA A 60 5.74 3.81 40.47
CA ALA A 60 4.35 3.96 40.92
C ALA A 60 3.43 2.92 40.27
N ILE A 61 3.55 2.75 38.95
CA ILE A 61 2.81 1.76 38.16
C ILE A 61 3.59 1.48 36.88
N TRP A 62 3.45 0.27 36.35
CA TRP A 62 3.93 -0.04 35.01
C TRP A 62 2.91 -0.91 34.28
N ARG A 63 3.01 -0.93 32.95
CA ARG A 63 2.27 -1.86 32.10
C ARG A 63 3.08 -2.27 30.89
N GLU A 64 2.96 -3.53 30.49
CA GLU A 64 3.38 -3.99 29.18
C GLU A 64 2.54 -3.29 28.10
N ILE A 65 3.21 -2.66 27.14
CA ILE A 65 2.57 -2.14 25.94
C ILE A 65 2.52 -3.30 24.95
N LYS A 66 1.40 -4.02 24.95
CA LYS A 66 1.13 -4.99 23.89
C LYS A 66 1.01 -4.22 22.58
N PRO A 67 1.80 -4.54 21.54
CA PRO A 67 1.64 -3.91 20.24
C PRO A 67 0.19 -4.12 19.80
N LEU A 68 -0.49 -3.05 19.42
CA LEU A 68 -1.77 -3.17 18.75
C LEU A 68 -1.53 -3.97 17.47
N PRO A 69 -2.44 -4.87 17.08
CA PRO A 69 -2.29 -5.60 15.84
C PRO A 69 -2.17 -4.58 14.70
N ASP A 70 -1.04 -4.64 13.98
CA ASP A 70 -0.81 -3.84 12.79
C ASP A 70 -1.76 -4.36 11.72
N ARG A 71 -2.96 -3.78 11.66
CA ARG A 71 -4.02 -4.14 10.72
C ARG A 71 -4.08 -3.12 9.60
N ALA A 72 -4.50 -3.56 8.42
CA ALA A 72 -4.48 -2.82 7.16
C ALA A 72 -5.05 -1.39 7.22
N GLY A 73 -5.94 -1.08 8.15
CA GLY A 73 -6.52 0.25 8.28
C GLY A 73 -6.87 0.60 9.70
N LYS A 74 -5.97 0.23 10.60
CA LYS A 74 -5.80 0.87 11.89
C LYS A 74 -4.36 1.40 11.98
N GLY A 75 -4.05 2.19 13.00
CA GLY A 75 -2.68 2.51 13.40
C GLY A 75 -2.07 3.79 12.82
N SER A 76 -2.52 4.28 11.66
CA SER A 76 -2.01 5.51 11.04
C SER A 76 -3.13 6.53 10.80
N PRO A 77 -2.89 7.84 10.97
CA PRO A 77 -3.76 8.88 10.42
C PRO A 77 -4.04 8.63 8.93
N LEU A 78 -5.27 8.94 8.48
CA LEU A 78 -5.72 8.64 7.12
C LEU A 78 -4.75 9.17 6.05
N SER A 79 -4.31 10.43 6.18
CA SER A 79 -3.40 11.04 5.23
C SER A 79 -2.06 10.31 5.13
N LEU A 80 -1.46 9.94 6.26
CA LEU A 80 -0.22 9.17 6.28
C LEU A 80 -0.40 7.78 5.66
N ARG A 81 -1.53 7.11 5.89
CA ARG A 81 -1.81 5.80 5.30
C ARG A 81 -2.03 5.88 3.79
N ILE A 82 -2.68 6.93 3.29
CA ILE A 82 -2.80 7.16 1.84
C ILE A 82 -1.41 7.29 1.22
N ILE A 83 -0.53 8.13 1.77
CA ILE A 83 0.84 8.31 1.25
C ILE A 83 1.64 6.99 1.28
N GLU A 84 1.52 6.21 2.36
CA GLU A 84 2.15 4.89 2.46
C GLU A 84 1.68 3.92 1.36
N LEU A 85 0.36 3.85 1.11
CA LEU A 85 -0.23 2.97 0.09
C LEU A 85 0.08 3.44 -1.34
N GLU A 86 0.10 4.73 -1.60
CA GLU A 86 0.50 5.27 -2.89
C GLU A 86 1.99 5.04 -3.15
N LYS A 87 2.84 5.15 -2.12
CA LYS A 87 4.25 4.76 -2.21
C LYS A 87 4.42 3.26 -2.46
N LEU A 88 3.62 2.40 -1.82
CA LEU A 88 3.57 0.96 -2.10
C LEU A 88 3.23 0.71 -3.57
N SER A 89 2.18 1.36 -4.10
CA SER A 89 1.78 1.23 -5.51
C SER A 89 2.86 1.74 -6.47
N ASP A 90 3.53 2.85 -6.15
CA ASP A 90 4.60 3.44 -6.97
C ASP A 90 5.84 2.53 -6.99
N THR A 91 6.26 2.04 -5.82
CA THR A 91 7.47 1.22 -5.65
C THR A 91 7.32 -0.15 -6.32
N THR A 92 6.14 -0.76 -6.20
CA THR A 92 5.87 -2.11 -6.75
C THR A 92 5.52 -2.12 -8.24
N TRP A 93 5.40 -0.95 -8.85
CA TRP A 93 5.18 -0.73 -10.29
C TRP A 93 5.97 0.50 -10.77
N PRO A 94 7.31 0.43 -10.74
CA PRO A 94 8.15 1.62 -10.92
C PRO A 94 8.19 2.06 -12.38
N ALA A 95 8.09 3.38 -12.60
CA ALA A 95 8.27 4.00 -13.91
C ALA A 95 9.70 3.83 -14.46
N ALA A 96 9.90 4.11 -15.74
CA ALA A 96 11.23 4.03 -16.37
C ALA A 96 12.16 5.15 -15.89
N GLU A 97 11.58 6.32 -15.73
CA GLU A 97 12.24 7.51 -15.25
C GLU A 97 11.31 8.18 -14.22
N ILE A 98 11.91 8.73 -13.17
CA ILE A 98 11.21 9.51 -12.15
C ILE A 98 11.96 10.83 -12.00
N ILE A 99 11.24 11.93 -12.21
CA ILE A 99 11.76 13.28 -11.97
C ILE A 99 11.08 13.82 -10.71
N GLU A 100 11.89 14.19 -9.72
CA GLU A 100 11.41 14.88 -8.52
C GLU A 100 11.27 16.37 -8.80
N PHE A 101 10.08 16.92 -8.61
CA PHE A 101 9.77 18.33 -8.76
C PHE A 101 9.10 18.84 -7.49
N GLY A 102 9.93 19.19 -6.50
CA GLY A 102 9.44 19.41 -5.13
C GLY A 102 9.05 18.09 -4.50
N LYS A 103 7.79 17.94 -4.09
CA LYS A 103 7.19 16.66 -3.65
C LYS A 103 6.19 16.11 -4.67
N TRP A 104 6.30 16.53 -5.92
CA TRP A 104 5.65 15.87 -7.05
C TRP A 104 6.63 14.94 -7.74
N ARG A 105 6.22 13.68 -7.91
CA ARG A 105 6.97 12.67 -8.67
C ARG A 105 6.40 12.57 -10.07
N LEU A 106 7.13 13.05 -11.07
CA LEU A 106 6.78 12.90 -12.47
C LEU A 106 7.25 11.52 -12.94
N ARG A 107 6.32 10.60 -13.13
CA ARG A 107 6.59 9.21 -13.53
C ARG A 107 6.46 9.11 -15.04
N ILE A 108 7.53 8.65 -15.68
CA ILE A 108 7.69 8.66 -17.13
C ILE A 108 8.06 7.25 -17.60
N SER A 109 7.27 6.71 -18.53
CA SER A 109 7.49 5.43 -19.20
C SER A 109 7.04 5.54 -20.67
N ASP A 110 6.52 4.47 -21.27
CA ASP A 110 6.14 4.40 -22.68
C ASP A 110 4.68 4.85 -22.98
N GLY A 111 4.01 5.50 -22.02
CA GLY A 111 2.62 5.93 -22.15
C GLY A 111 1.56 4.82 -21.99
N PHE A 112 1.94 3.55 -21.79
CA PHE A 112 0.95 2.45 -21.78
C PHE A 112 0.08 2.42 -20.52
N THR A 113 0.67 2.48 -19.31
CA THR A 113 -0.10 2.55 -18.05
C THR A 113 -0.11 3.96 -17.50
N MET A 114 -1.25 4.45 -17.05
CA MET A 114 -1.28 5.75 -16.36
C MET A 114 -0.51 5.72 -15.04
N ARG A 115 -0.48 4.58 -14.33
CA ARG A 115 0.29 4.43 -13.08
C ARG A 115 1.77 4.76 -13.26
N ALA A 116 2.39 4.31 -14.35
CA ALA A 116 3.79 4.58 -14.64
C ALA A 116 4.02 5.84 -15.51
N ASN A 117 2.95 6.54 -15.88
CA ASN A 117 2.96 7.71 -16.78
C ASN A 117 2.05 8.83 -16.25
N SER A 118 2.30 9.29 -15.01
CA SER A 118 1.54 10.38 -14.41
C SER A 118 2.26 11.00 -13.22
N VAL A 119 1.94 12.24 -12.91
CA VAL A 119 2.42 12.92 -11.72
C VAL A 119 1.73 12.36 -10.49
N LEU A 120 2.52 11.95 -9.49
CA LEU A 120 2.03 11.58 -8.17
C LEU A 120 2.52 12.59 -7.13
N PRO A 121 1.63 13.42 -6.57
CA PRO A 121 1.95 14.22 -5.39
C PRO A 121 2.17 13.29 -4.18
N ILE A 122 3.27 13.50 -3.45
CA ILE A 122 3.60 12.77 -2.21
C ILE A 122 3.86 13.71 -1.02
N GLY A 123 3.81 15.03 -1.25
CA GLY A 123 3.95 16.05 -0.22
C GLY A 123 2.67 16.24 0.59
N ALA A 124 2.74 17.10 1.60
CA ALA A 124 1.56 17.49 2.37
C ALA A 124 0.47 18.09 1.48
N GLY A 125 -0.79 17.74 1.76
CA GLY A 125 -1.94 18.39 1.13
C GLY A 125 -2.00 19.88 1.47
N PRO A 126 -2.79 20.67 0.73
CA PRO A 126 -3.78 20.20 -0.24
C PRO A 126 -3.28 20.14 -1.70
N ILE A 127 -2.05 20.63 -1.96
CA ILE A 127 -1.45 20.70 -3.31
C ILE A 127 -0.28 19.72 -3.49
N GLY A 128 0.34 19.24 -2.41
CA GLY A 128 1.45 18.27 -2.49
C GLY A 128 2.82 18.89 -2.73
N GLU A 129 3.04 20.12 -2.26
CA GLU A 129 4.36 20.79 -2.17
C GLU A 129 5.20 20.77 -3.47
N PRO A 130 4.70 21.30 -4.60
CA PRO A 130 5.51 21.49 -5.81
C PRO A 130 6.67 22.46 -5.59
N LEU A 131 7.68 22.41 -6.47
CA LEU A 131 8.86 23.28 -6.38
C LEU A 131 8.56 24.76 -6.70
N LEU A 132 7.57 25.01 -7.55
CA LEU A 132 7.16 26.34 -7.99
C LEU A 132 5.74 26.65 -7.51
N ALA A 133 5.30 27.89 -7.71
CA ALA A 133 3.90 28.26 -7.58
C ALA A 133 3.02 27.37 -8.46
N LEU A 134 1.80 27.07 -8.01
CA LEU A 134 0.94 26.03 -8.59
C LEU A 134 0.77 26.16 -10.12
N ALA A 135 0.52 27.37 -10.63
CA ALA A 135 0.36 27.59 -12.07
C ALA A 135 1.63 27.24 -12.86
N ASP A 136 2.78 27.76 -12.43
CA ASP A 136 4.07 27.49 -13.06
C ASP A 136 4.49 26.01 -12.94
N ALA A 137 4.13 25.38 -11.82
CA ALA A 137 4.36 23.96 -11.59
C ALA A 137 3.56 23.07 -12.55
N VAL A 138 2.29 23.40 -12.81
CA VAL A 138 1.45 22.68 -13.76
C VAL A 138 1.95 22.90 -15.19
N GLU A 139 2.36 24.11 -15.56
CA GLU A 139 2.97 24.36 -16.88
C GLU A 139 4.27 23.57 -17.08
N HIS A 140 5.11 23.48 -16.04
CA HIS A 140 6.29 22.63 -16.07
C HIS A 140 5.96 21.16 -16.31
N VAL A 141 4.90 20.63 -15.67
CA VAL A 141 4.41 19.26 -15.91
C VAL A 141 3.95 19.09 -17.35
N ILE A 142 3.13 20.02 -17.86
CA ILE A 142 2.62 19.97 -19.24
C ILE A 142 3.78 19.88 -20.22
N LYS A 143 4.76 20.77 -20.10
CA LYS A 143 5.96 20.78 -20.94
C LYS A 143 6.75 19.46 -20.81
N SER A 144 6.97 18.98 -19.58
CA SER A 144 7.78 17.78 -19.33
C SER A 144 7.22 16.51 -19.96
N TYR A 145 5.89 16.35 -19.96
CA TYR A 145 5.23 15.22 -20.62
C TYR A 145 5.18 15.40 -22.14
N ARG A 146 4.82 16.60 -22.64
CA ARG A 146 4.74 16.88 -24.08
C ARG A 146 6.08 16.78 -24.81
N ASP A 147 7.17 17.25 -24.19
CA ASP A 147 8.53 17.11 -24.73
C ASP A 147 8.94 15.64 -24.94
N LYS A 148 8.27 14.71 -24.25
CA LYS A 148 8.47 13.26 -24.39
C LYS A 148 7.37 12.57 -25.21
N GLY A 149 6.49 13.33 -25.85
CA GLY A 149 5.36 12.80 -26.63
C GLY A 149 4.30 12.09 -25.78
N LEU A 150 4.24 12.41 -24.48
CA LEU A 150 3.28 11.82 -23.54
C LEU A 150 2.14 12.80 -23.23
N THR A 151 0.95 12.26 -22.96
CA THR A 151 -0.18 13.05 -22.45
C THR A 151 0.08 13.47 -21.00
N PRO A 152 0.08 14.78 -20.68
CA PRO A 152 0.17 15.24 -19.31
C PRO A 152 -0.95 14.64 -18.47
N THR A 153 -0.57 13.96 -17.38
CA THR A 153 -1.51 13.19 -16.54
C THR A 153 -1.14 13.35 -15.07
N PHE A 154 -2.12 13.56 -14.20
CA PHE A 154 -1.98 13.48 -12.74
C PHE A 154 -2.71 12.26 -12.18
N THR A 155 -2.12 11.59 -11.21
CA THR A 155 -2.84 10.70 -10.27
C THR A 155 -3.08 11.48 -8.99
N LEU A 156 -4.33 11.56 -8.55
CA LEU A 156 -4.74 12.38 -7.41
C LEU A 156 -5.39 11.50 -6.33
N PRO A 157 -4.63 11.07 -5.31
CA PRO A 157 -5.19 10.44 -4.12
C PRO A 157 -6.12 11.38 -3.37
N LEU A 158 -7.41 11.03 -3.30
CA LEU A 158 -8.45 11.82 -2.65
C LEU A 158 -8.78 11.25 -1.25
N PRO A 159 -9.03 12.12 -0.25
CA PRO A 159 -9.29 13.55 -0.38
C PRO A 159 -8.06 14.47 -0.20
N ILE A 160 -6.83 13.94 -0.08
CA ILE A 160 -5.64 14.76 0.25
C ILE A 160 -5.44 15.92 -0.73
N TYR A 161 -5.60 15.63 -2.02
CA TYR A 161 -5.29 16.57 -3.09
C TYR A 161 -6.54 17.15 -3.77
N HIS A 162 -7.63 17.33 -3.01
CA HIS A 162 -8.89 17.86 -3.56
C HIS A 162 -8.73 19.25 -4.18
N GLU A 163 -7.99 20.16 -3.54
CA GLU A 163 -7.79 21.52 -4.10
C GLU A 163 -6.95 21.49 -5.39
N LEU A 164 -5.99 20.55 -5.50
CA LEU A 164 -5.27 20.34 -6.76
C LEU A 164 -6.19 19.77 -7.84
N ASP A 165 -7.10 18.86 -7.48
CA ASP A 165 -8.12 18.31 -8.38
C ASP A 165 -9.02 19.40 -8.95
N GLU A 166 -9.57 20.26 -8.08
CA GLU A 166 -10.42 21.40 -8.47
C GLU A 166 -9.64 22.42 -9.31
N TYR A 167 -8.39 22.70 -8.95
CA TYR A 167 -7.53 23.57 -9.75
C TYR A 167 -7.35 23.02 -11.16
N LEU A 168 -6.96 21.74 -11.30
CA LEU A 168 -6.74 21.11 -12.60
C LEU A 168 -8.03 21.09 -13.43
N GLU A 169 -9.18 20.81 -12.80
CA GLU A 169 -10.49 20.91 -13.45
C GLU A 169 -10.75 22.31 -14.03
N SER A 170 -10.49 23.36 -13.24
CA SER A 170 -10.65 24.75 -13.68
C SER A 170 -9.75 25.12 -14.86
N GLN A 171 -8.63 24.41 -15.03
CA GLN A 171 -7.69 24.55 -16.14
C GLN A 171 -8.01 23.61 -17.32
N GLY A 172 -9.17 22.96 -17.32
CA GLY A 172 -9.66 22.12 -18.42
C GLY A 172 -9.20 20.67 -18.39
N TRP A 173 -8.53 20.21 -17.32
CA TRP A 173 -8.11 18.81 -17.19
C TRP A 173 -9.32 17.91 -16.91
N GLN A 174 -9.43 16.82 -17.66
CA GLN A 174 -10.57 15.91 -17.59
C GLN A 174 -10.25 14.68 -16.75
N ILE A 175 -11.22 14.18 -16.00
CA ILE A 175 -11.11 12.86 -15.35
C ILE A 175 -11.15 11.80 -16.45
N LYS A 176 -10.09 10.98 -16.53
CA LYS A 176 -10.01 9.84 -17.44
C LYS A 176 -10.43 8.54 -16.79
N VAL A 177 -10.07 8.35 -15.53
CA VAL A 177 -10.35 7.15 -14.73
C VAL A 177 -10.58 7.56 -13.29
N GLY A 178 -11.65 7.06 -12.69
CA GLY A 178 -11.85 7.08 -11.24
C GLY A 178 -11.66 5.68 -10.67
N ALA A 179 -10.93 5.56 -9.57
CA ALA A 179 -10.57 4.25 -9.03
C ALA A 179 -10.56 4.24 -7.49
N GLN A 180 -10.57 3.03 -6.95
CA GLN A 180 -10.56 2.75 -5.52
C GLN A 180 -9.28 2.03 -5.13
N PHE A 181 -8.70 2.43 -4.01
CA PHE A 181 -7.70 1.66 -3.31
C PHE A 181 -8.40 0.78 -2.28
N LEU A 182 -8.34 -0.54 -2.46
CA LEU A 182 -8.91 -1.51 -1.53
C LEU A 182 -7.81 -2.17 -0.72
N ILE A 183 -8.11 -2.50 0.53
CA ILE A 183 -7.17 -3.13 1.46
C ILE A 183 -7.82 -4.30 2.21
N LYS A 184 -6.98 -5.24 2.64
CA LYS A 184 -7.37 -6.37 3.50
C LYS A 184 -6.19 -6.84 4.36
N ASP A 185 -6.48 -7.36 5.54
CA ASP A 185 -5.51 -8.18 6.28
C ASP A 185 -5.37 -9.56 5.61
N ILE A 186 -4.15 -10.11 5.60
CA ILE A 186 -3.89 -11.47 5.12
C ILE A 186 -4.03 -12.41 6.32
N ASP A 187 -5.15 -13.11 6.40
CA ASP A 187 -5.42 -14.08 7.47
C ASP A 187 -4.62 -15.40 7.28
N LEU A 188 -4.89 -16.40 8.11
CA LEU A 188 -4.48 -17.77 7.82
C LEU A 188 -5.21 -18.24 6.56
N ILE A 189 -4.46 -18.74 5.57
CA ILE A 189 -5.00 -19.21 4.30
C ILE A 189 -4.87 -20.71 4.30
N GLU A 190 -6.00 -21.41 4.42
CA GLU A 190 -6.06 -22.85 4.23
C GLU A 190 -6.04 -23.15 2.73
N THR A 191 -4.88 -23.57 2.21
CA THR A 191 -4.69 -23.85 0.78
C THR A 191 -5.04 -25.28 0.38
N GLU A 192 -5.41 -26.13 1.34
CA GLU A 192 -5.65 -27.57 1.15
C GLU A 192 -6.91 -27.89 0.34
N MET A 193 -7.81 -26.91 0.14
CA MET A 193 -9.12 -27.14 -0.50
C MET A 193 -9.12 -27.07 -2.05
N PHE A 194 -7.99 -26.83 -2.72
CA PHE A 194 -7.98 -26.58 -4.17
C PHE A 194 -7.32 -27.73 -4.95
N SER A 195 -8.07 -28.82 -5.17
CA SER A 195 -7.55 -30.08 -5.75
C SER A 195 -7.88 -30.35 -7.22
N GLN A 196 -8.43 -29.39 -7.98
CA GLN A 196 -8.87 -29.65 -9.37
C GLN A 196 -8.15 -28.85 -10.47
N ASN A 197 -7.40 -27.79 -10.15
CA ASN A 197 -6.69 -26.98 -11.16
C ASN A 197 -5.20 -26.96 -10.90
N ASP A 198 -4.40 -27.05 -11.97
CA ASP A 198 -2.95 -26.91 -11.90
C ASP A 198 -2.59 -25.44 -11.67
N PHE A 199 -2.06 -25.16 -10.48
CA PHE A 199 -1.65 -23.82 -10.09
C PHE A 199 -0.13 -23.75 -9.98
N GLU A 200 0.41 -22.64 -10.46
CA GLU A 200 1.84 -22.37 -10.48
C GLU A 200 2.12 -20.94 -10.02
N ILE A 201 3.21 -20.74 -9.27
CA ILE A 201 3.76 -19.42 -8.94
C ILE A 201 5.19 -19.36 -9.46
N LEU A 202 5.46 -18.33 -10.23
CA LEU A 202 6.78 -18.02 -10.76
C LEU A 202 7.28 -16.68 -10.20
N ASP A 203 8.59 -16.47 -10.25
CA ASP A 203 9.22 -15.19 -9.89
C ASP A 203 9.41 -14.27 -11.11
N TYR A 204 8.89 -14.68 -12.27
CA TYR A 204 8.93 -13.94 -13.54
C TYR A 204 7.63 -14.19 -14.34
N PRO A 205 7.22 -13.25 -15.22
CA PRO A 205 6.09 -13.45 -16.11
C PRO A 205 6.49 -14.37 -17.27
N SER A 206 6.08 -15.64 -17.24
CA SER A 206 6.34 -16.56 -18.36
C SER A 206 5.60 -16.15 -19.64
N GLU A 207 6.02 -16.68 -20.80
CA GLU A 207 5.33 -16.45 -22.08
C GLU A 207 3.83 -16.74 -22.02
N GLN A 208 3.44 -17.83 -21.35
CA GLN A 208 2.03 -18.18 -21.18
C GLN A 208 1.28 -17.21 -20.25
N TRP A 209 1.96 -16.64 -19.26
CA TRP A 209 1.41 -15.61 -18.38
C TRP A 209 1.13 -14.32 -19.17
N LEU A 210 2.13 -13.86 -19.94
CA LEU A 210 2.04 -12.66 -20.78
C LEU A 210 0.97 -12.82 -21.87
N GLY A 211 0.92 -14.00 -22.50
CA GLY A 211 0.02 -14.30 -23.61
C GLY A 211 -1.46 -14.19 -23.27
N LEU A 212 -1.87 -14.45 -22.01
CA LEU A 212 -3.30 -14.45 -21.66
C LEU A 212 -3.96 -13.07 -21.83
N GLN A 213 -3.23 -11.98 -21.63
CA GLN A 213 -3.70 -10.61 -21.85
C GLN A 213 -2.92 -9.85 -22.93
N SER A 214 -2.04 -10.52 -23.69
CA SER A 214 -1.13 -9.86 -24.64
C SER A 214 -0.26 -8.78 -23.99
N ASP A 215 0.26 -9.09 -22.80
CA ASP A 215 1.00 -8.17 -21.93
C ASP A 215 2.50 -8.06 -22.23
N HIS A 216 2.99 -8.63 -23.34
CA HIS A 216 4.42 -8.65 -23.69
C HIS A 216 5.09 -7.27 -23.63
N ARG A 217 4.36 -6.21 -23.99
CA ARG A 217 4.88 -4.82 -23.90
C ARG A 217 5.14 -4.34 -22.47
N LEU A 218 4.44 -4.92 -21.50
CA LEU A 218 4.57 -4.58 -20.08
C LEU A 218 5.67 -5.37 -19.37
N GLU A 219 6.22 -6.42 -19.98
CA GLU A 219 7.17 -7.34 -19.34
C GLU A 219 8.32 -6.59 -18.66
N ASN A 220 9.01 -5.71 -19.40
CA ASN A 220 10.11 -4.90 -18.89
C ASN A 220 9.70 -4.02 -17.72
N LEU A 221 8.47 -3.49 -17.72
CA LEU A 221 7.95 -2.66 -16.63
C LEU A 221 7.66 -3.50 -15.38
N MET A 222 7.08 -4.69 -15.56
CA MET A 222 6.73 -5.59 -14.45
C MET A 222 7.97 -6.15 -13.75
N GLN A 223 9.03 -6.44 -14.49
CA GLN A 223 10.27 -7.02 -13.97
C GLN A 223 11.20 -6.03 -13.25
N ARG A 224 10.93 -4.72 -13.29
CA ARG A 224 11.70 -3.71 -12.54
C ARG A 224 11.53 -3.78 -11.03
N TYR A 225 10.58 -4.57 -10.54
CA TYR A 225 10.40 -4.84 -9.12
C TYR A 225 10.09 -6.33 -8.90
N PRO A 226 10.75 -7.01 -7.93
CA PRO A 226 10.49 -8.41 -7.61
C PRO A 226 9.01 -8.67 -7.29
N ALA A 227 8.44 -9.70 -7.91
CA ALA A 227 7.04 -10.06 -7.74
C ALA A 227 6.82 -11.55 -8.00
N ARG A 228 5.72 -12.07 -7.46
CA ARG A 228 5.22 -13.42 -7.74
C ARG A 228 4.15 -13.36 -8.83
N TYR A 229 4.20 -14.29 -9.76
CA TYR A 229 3.33 -14.39 -10.93
C TYR A 229 2.57 -15.72 -10.87
N GLY A 230 1.29 -15.64 -10.53
CA GLY A 230 0.41 -16.80 -10.39
C GLY A 230 -0.27 -17.16 -11.70
N LEU A 231 -0.39 -18.45 -11.99
CA LEU A 231 -1.09 -19.02 -13.13
C LEU A 231 -2.06 -20.10 -12.66
N ILE A 232 -3.26 -20.13 -13.24
CA ILE A 232 -4.13 -21.31 -13.18
C ILE A 232 -4.21 -21.90 -14.59
N LYS A 233 -3.90 -23.19 -14.71
CA LYS A 233 -3.96 -23.95 -15.96
C LYS A 233 -5.12 -24.94 -15.95
N SER A 234 -5.60 -25.24 -17.15
CA SER A 234 -6.46 -26.39 -17.44
C SER A 234 -5.83 -27.13 -18.62
N GLY A 235 -5.24 -28.29 -18.34
CA GLY A 235 -4.28 -28.94 -19.23
C GLY A 235 -3.08 -28.01 -19.48
N GLU A 236 -2.67 -27.86 -20.75
CA GLU A 236 -1.56 -26.98 -21.13
C GLU A 236 -1.93 -25.50 -21.24
N SER A 237 -3.21 -25.16 -21.09
CA SER A 237 -3.70 -23.80 -21.35
C SER A 237 -3.90 -22.98 -20.08
N VAL A 238 -3.32 -21.78 -20.03
CA VAL A 238 -3.50 -20.83 -18.93
C VAL A 238 -4.88 -20.18 -19.01
N LYS A 239 -5.61 -20.17 -17.90
CA LYS A 239 -6.99 -19.66 -17.78
C LYS A 239 -7.11 -18.44 -16.88
N ALA A 240 -6.18 -18.26 -15.96
CA ALA A 240 -6.12 -17.10 -15.11
C ALA A 240 -4.67 -16.73 -14.79
N VAL A 241 -4.40 -15.44 -14.69
CA VAL A 241 -3.09 -14.89 -14.34
C VAL A 241 -3.24 -13.76 -13.33
N GLY A 242 -2.23 -13.58 -12.49
CA GLY A 242 -2.18 -12.50 -11.52
C GLY A 242 -0.76 -12.24 -11.07
N ARG A 243 -0.50 -11.02 -10.60
CA ARG A 243 0.79 -10.59 -10.08
C ARG A 243 0.62 -10.04 -8.67
N ILE A 244 1.54 -10.38 -7.77
CA ILE A 244 1.60 -9.79 -6.43
C ILE A 244 3.04 -9.43 -6.07
N ALA A 245 3.25 -8.24 -5.54
CA ALA A 245 4.56 -7.74 -5.15
C ALA A 245 4.55 -7.32 -3.68
N THR A 246 5.59 -7.65 -2.93
CA THR A 246 5.68 -7.41 -1.48
C THR A 246 6.67 -6.28 -1.17
N LEU A 247 6.29 -5.38 -0.26
CA LEU A 247 7.13 -4.32 0.30
C LEU A 247 6.90 -4.25 1.81
N GLY A 248 7.85 -4.75 2.59
CA GLY A 248 7.70 -4.86 4.03
C GLY A 248 6.51 -5.76 4.39
N THR A 249 5.58 -5.25 5.20
CA THR A 249 4.41 -6.01 5.64
C THR A 249 3.20 -5.89 4.70
N TRP A 250 3.33 -5.16 3.59
CA TRP A 250 2.29 -4.96 2.60
C TRP A 250 2.59 -5.70 1.31
N ALA A 251 1.54 -6.22 0.68
CA ALA A 251 1.56 -6.72 -0.69
C ALA A 251 0.63 -5.91 -1.59
N MET A 252 0.99 -5.76 -2.86
CA MET A 252 0.22 -5.08 -3.88
C MET A 252 -0.16 -6.05 -5.00
N ALA A 253 -1.45 -6.36 -5.13
CA ALA A 253 -1.95 -7.20 -6.21
C ALA A 253 -2.25 -6.37 -7.47
N THR A 254 -1.82 -6.88 -8.62
CA THR A 254 -1.95 -6.24 -9.94
C THR A 254 -2.19 -7.29 -11.02
N ARG A 255 -2.71 -6.87 -12.19
CA ARG A 255 -2.90 -7.73 -13.37
C ARG A 255 -3.67 -9.03 -13.10
N LEU A 256 -4.67 -9.00 -12.20
CA LEU A 256 -5.57 -10.13 -12.00
C LEU A 256 -6.51 -10.26 -13.20
N PHE A 257 -6.47 -11.39 -13.90
CA PHE A 257 -7.30 -11.63 -15.06
C PHE A 257 -7.70 -13.11 -15.18
N VAL A 258 -8.92 -13.31 -15.68
CA VAL A 258 -9.47 -14.62 -16.03
C VAL A 258 -9.97 -14.56 -17.46
N ASP A 259 -9.60 -15.57 -18.25
CA ASP A 259 -10.11 -15.81 -19.60
C ASP A 259 -11.64 -15.65 -19.60
N PRO A 260 -12.21 -14.81 -20.48
CA PRO A 260 -13.66 -14.61 -20.57
C PRO A 260 -14.49 -15.89 -20.60
N SER A 261 -14.02 -16.94 -21.29
CA SER A 261 -14.69 -18.25 -21.41
C SER A 261 -14.64 -19.11 -20.13
N HIS A 262 -13.86 -18.70 -19.14
CA HIS A 262 -13.66 -19.40 -17.86
C HIS A 262 -14.10 -18.59 -16.64
N ARG A 263 -14.76 -17.44 -16.84
CA ARG A 263 -15.34 -16.62 -15.78
C ARG A 263 -16.53 -17.33 -15.11
N GLY A 264 -16.88 -16.87 -13.90
CA GLY A 264 -17.98 -17.45 -13.11
C GLY A 264 -17.65 -18.80 -12.44
N LYS A 265 -16.42 -19.30 -12.59
CA LYS A 265 -15.96 -20.59 -12.02
C LYS A 265 -15.11 -20.45 -10.74
N GLY A 266 -15.09 -19.26 -10.14
CA GLY A 266 -14.30 -18.98 -8.93
C GLY A 266 -12.78 -18.87 -9.13
N LEU A 267 -12.27 -18.90 -10.37
CA LEU A 267 -10.82 -18.89 -10.66
C LEU A 267 -10.09 -17.65 -10.11
N ALA A 268 -10.70 -16.46 -10.21
CA ALA A 268 -10.09 -15.23 -9.71
C ALA A 268 -9.89 -15.27 -8.18
N GLN A 269 -10.85 -15.83 -7.45
CA GLN A 269 -10.77 -15.99 -6.00
C GLN A 269 -9.69 -17.00 -5.61
N GLN A 270 -9.65 -18.16 -6.28
CA GLN A 270 -8.62 -19.18 -6.06
C GLN A 270 -7.21 -18.61 -6.30
N LEU A 271 -7.03 -17.91 -7.43
CA LEU A 271 -5.79 -17.25 -7.78
C LEU A 271 -5.38 -16.22 -6.73
N MET A 272 -6.30 -15.35 -6.30
CA MET A 272 -5.98 -14.37 -5.26
C MET A 272 -5.59 -15.02 -3.93
N LEU A 273 -6.29 -16.07 -3.49
CA LEU A 273 -5.96 -16.77 -2.25
C LEU A 273 -4.53 -17.34 -2.29
N ARG A 274 -4.13 -17.93 -3.41
CA ARG A 274 -2.77 -18.47 -3.55
C ARG A 274 -1.70 -17.38 -3.73
N LEU A 275 -2.01 -16.26 -4.39
CA LEU A 275 -1.13 -15.10 -4.41
C LEU A 275 -0.92 -14.52 -3.00
N MET A 276 -1.97 -14.42 -2.18
CA MET A 276 -1.83 -13.98 -0.78
C MET A 276 -1.00 -14.96 0.05
N ALA A 277 -1.10 -16.27 -0.21
CA ALA A 277 -0.24 -17.26 0.45
C ALA A 277 1.24 -17.04 0.13
N ALA A 278 1.59 -16.85 -1.15
CA ALA A 278 2.97 -16.53 -1.53
C ALA A 278 3.45 -15.18 -0.99
N ALA A 279 2.60 -14.14 -1.01
CA ALA A 279 2.96 -12.87 -0.41
C ALA A 279 3.21 -12.99 1.11
N LYS A 280 2.51 -13.89 1.79
CA LYS A 280 2.73 -14.19 3.21
C LYS A 280 4.07 -14.88 3.46
N GLU A 281 4.48 -15.79 2.57
CA GLU A 281 5.83 -16.36 2.58
C GLU A 281 6.90 -15.28 2.41
N ASP A 282 6.60 -14.24 1.60
CA ASP A 282 7.46 -13.06 1.42
C ASP A 282 7.36 -12.03 2.56
N GLY A 283 6.62 -12.33 3.64
CA GLY A 283 6.51 -11.50 4.85
C GLY A 283 5.32 -10.52 4.88
N ALA A 284 4.45 -10.54 3.88
CA ALA A 284 3.25 -9.70 3.88
C ALA A 284 2.24 -10.17 4.93
N THR A 285 1.62 -9.20 5.60
CA THR A 285 0.49 -9.41 6.53
C THR A 285 -0.76 -8.66 6.08
N LYS A 286 -0.61 -7.78 5.08
CA LYS A 286 -1.67 -6.95 4.51
C LYS A 286 -1.54 -6.97 3.02
N ILE A 287 -2.67 -6.82 2.35
CA ILE A 287 -2.73 -6.71 0.90
C ILE A 287 -3.53 -5.47 0.52
N ALA A 288 -3.10 -4.84 -0.56
CA ALA A 288 -3.82 -3.78 -1.21
C ALA A 288 -3.92 -4.03 -2.72
N LEU A 289 -4.89 -3.36 -3.33
CA LEU A 289 -5.07 -3.33 -4.77
C LEU A 289 -5.77 -2.05 -5.20
N GLN A 290 -5.64 -1.75 -6.48
CA GLN A 290 -6.31 -0.64 -7.15
C GLN A 290 -7.30 -1.19 -8.17
N VAL A 291 -8.53 -0.69 -8.17
CA VAL A 291 -9.59 -1.14 -9.06
C VAL A 291 -10.37 0.05 -9.62
N ASP A 292 -10.62 0.02 -10.93
CA ASP A 292 -11.45 1.00 -11.63
C ASP A 292 -12.90 0.94 -11.11
N LEU A 293 -13.53 2.10 -10.92
CA LEU A 293 -14.93 2.21 -10.53
C LEU A 293 -15.89 1.57 -11.55
N GLU A 294 -15.49 1.50 -12.81
CA GLU A 294 -16.29 0.88 -13.87
C GLU A 294 -16.18 -0.66 -13.89
N ASN A 295 -15.23 -1.24 -13.16
CA ASN A 295 -15.02 -2.69 -13.11
C ASN A 295 -15.91 -3.36 -12.06
N ALA A 296 -17.22 -3.36 -12.31
CA ALA A 296 -18.23 -3.92 -11.40
C ALA A 296 -17.95 -5.39 -11.03
N ALA A 297 -17.45 -6.21 -11.96
CA ALA A 297 -17.12 -7.61 -11.71
C ALA A 297 -15.96 -7.77 -10.71
N ALA A 298 -14.89 -6.97 -10.86
CA ALA A 298 -13.77 -6.99 -9.92
C ALA A 298 -14.17 -6.43 -8.55
N LEU A 299 -14.95 -5.35 -8.52
CA LEU A 299 -15.50 -4.79 -7.27
C LEU A 299 -16.32 -5.83 -6.49
N ALA A 300 -17.23 -6.55 -7.16
CA ALA A 300 -18.02 -7.61 -6.53
C ALA A 300 -17.14 -8.77 -6.02
N LEU A 301 -16.12 -9.16 -6.77
CA LEU A 301 -15.14 -10.16 -6.33
C LEU A 301 -14.43 -9.69 -5.04
N TYR A 302 -13.86 -8.49 -5.03
CA TYR A 302 -13.09 -8.01 -3.90
C TYR A 302 -13.95 -7.80 -2.64
N ASP A 303 -15.18 -7.32 -2.80
CA ASP A 303 -16.16 -7.23 -1.71
C ASP A 303 -16.45 -8.61 -1.10
N SER A 304 -16.73 -9.62 -1.95
CA SER A 304 -16.96 -11.00 -1.49
C SER A 304 -15.74 -11.62 -0.79
N MET A 305 -14.52 -11.13 -1.10
CA MET A 305 -13.28 -11.55 -0.45
C MET A 305 -12.97 -10.75 0.83
N GLY A 306 -13.82 -9.80 1.23
CA GLY A 306 -13.66 -8.99 2.43
C GLY A 306 -12.65 -7.85 2.30
N PHE A 307 -12.30 -7.44 1.07
CA PHE A 307 -11.58 -6.19 0.87
C PHE A 307 -12.49 -5.02 1.22
N ARG A 308 -11.88 -3.95 1.74
CA ARG A 308 -12.59 -2.71 2.04
C ARG A 308 -11.96 -1.52 1.36
N LEU A 309 -12.81 -0.56 1.03
CA LEU A 309 -12.37 0.75 0.54
C LEU A 309 -11.49 1.43 1.58
N HIS A 310 -10.27 1.81 1.19
CA HIS A 310 -9.43 2.71 1.97
C HIS A 310 -9.63 4.17 1.53
N HIS A 311 -9.44 4.43 0.25
CA HIS A 311 -9.57 5.76 -0.34
C HIS A 311 -9.83 5.67 -1.84
N LYS A 312 -10.21 6.81 -2.43
CA LYS A 312 -10.41 6.93 -3.88
C LYS A 312 -9.27 7.74 -4.48
N TYR A 313 -9.07 7.59 -5.76
CA TYR A 313 -8.17 8.45 -6.52
C TYR A 313 -8.68 8.59 -7.95
N VAL A 314 -8.23 9.64 -8.63
CA VAL A 314 -8.56 9.88 -10.04
C VAL A 314 -7.30 10.05 -10.85
N TYR A 315 -7.38 9.70 -12.13
CA TYR A 315 -6.44 10.17 -13.14
C TYR A 315 -7.07 11.34 -13.88
N ARG A 316 -6.43 12.52 -13.82
CA ARG A 316 -6.78 13.66 -14.67
C ARG A 316 -5.78 13.80 -15.81
N VAL A 317 -6.30 14.01 -17.01
CA VAL A 317 -5.50 14.16 -18.22
C VAL A 317 -5.76 15.52 -18.87
N LEU A 318 -4.72 16.09 -19.46
CA LEU A 318 -4.86 17.20 -20.39
C LEU A 318 -4.71 16.65 -21.81
N GLU A 319 -5.83 16.21 -22.38
CA GLU A 319 -5.85 15.77 -23.78
C GLU A 319 -5.50 16.96 -24.68
N THR A 320 -4.60 16.73 -25.64
CA THR A 320 -4.42 17.66 -26.75
C THR A 320 -5.73 17.64 -27.54
N LEU A 321 -6.38 18.79 -27.71
CA LEU A 321 -7.46 18.91 -28.69
C LEU A 321 -6.89 18.48 -30.04
N GLU A 322 -7.26 17.30 -30.52
CA GLU A 322 -7.15 17.02 -31.94
C GLU A 322 -8.03 18.06 -32.63
N VAL A 323 -7.39 19.02 -33.31
CA VAL A 323 -8.07 19.84 -34.30
C VAL A 323 -8.52 18.86 -35.38
N ARG A 324 -9.79 18.44 -35.31
CA ARG A 324 -10.45 17.71 -36.38
C ARG A 324 -10.49 18.55 -37.65
#